data_AF-A0A961XLT1-F1
#
_entry.id   AF-A0A961XLT1-F1
#
_cell.length_a   1.000
_cell.length_b   1.000
_cell.length_c   1.000
_cell.angle_alpha   90.00
_cell.angle_beta   90.00
_cell.angle_gamma   90.00
#
_symmetry.space_group_name_H-M   'P 1'
#
loop_
_entity.id
_entity.type
_entity.pdbx_description
1 polymer ?
#
loop_
_entity_poly.entity_id
_entity_poly.type
_entity_poly.pdbx_seq_one_letter_code
_entity_poly.pdbx_strand_id
1 'polypeptide(L)'
;MSQARFAWAAFKNMMRAAARDPLWAFLSLLAAPFRIWQTLLRVLFILIVALFVVGFGGRFFLEQMGFGPGSIPFIALDLVTMLVLAAITFRLVTNPLIIHFGDMDGETHGSARFATNKEVAPLTRADTGLLIGRDPKSKRPLRHDGPAHLLT
;
A
#
# COMPACT_ATOMS: atom_id res chain seq x y z
N MET A 1 -6.48 0.39 8.62
CA MET A 1 -5.01 0.54 8.72
C MET A 1 -4.59 1.65 7.77
N SER A 2 -3.65 2.54 8.16
CA SER A 2 -3.28 3.70 7.33
C SER A 2 -2.47 3.28 6.09
N GLN A 3 -2.71 3.94 4.95
CA GLN A 3 -2.00 3.70 3.68
C GLN A 3 -0.49 3.79 3.83
N ALA A 4 0.00 4.74 4.65
CA ALA A 4 1.42 4.88 4.97
C ALA A 4 2.03 3.62 5.60
N ARG A 5 1.27 2.89 6.42
CA ARG A 5 1.75 1.66 7.06
C ARG A 5 1.88 0.52 6.06
N PHE A 6 0.95 0.39 5.12
CA PHE A 6 1.04 -0.57 4.03
C PHE A 6 2.17 -0.23 3.06
N ALA A 7 2.32 1.05 2.69
CA ALA A 7 3.43 1.51 1.86
C ALA A 7 4.79 1.20 2.52
N TRP A 8 4.92 1.45 3.83
CA TRP A 8 6.14 1.13 4.57
C TRP A 8 6.44 -0.38 4.63
N ALA A 9 5.41 -1.20 4.84
CA ALA A 9 5.56 -2.65 4.83
C ALA A 9 5.99 -3.16 3.44
N ALA A 10 5.32 -2.68 2.39
CA ALA A 10 5.63 -3.01 1.01
C ALA A 10 7.04 -2.55 0.60
N PHE A 11 7.46 -1.36 1.01
CA PHE A 11 8.82 -0.87 0.79
C PHE A 11 9.88 -1.77 1.41
N LYS A 12 9.69 -2.17 2.67
CA LYS A 12 10.61 -3.11 3.34
C LYS A 12 10.66 -4.46 2.62
N ASN A 13 9.53 -4.94 2.12
CA ASN A 13 9.46 -6.18 1.36
C ASN A 13 10.19 -6.08 0.01
N MET A 14 10.03 -4.96 -0.71
CA MET A 14 10.80 -4.66 -1.93
C MET A 14 12.30 -4.66 -1.66
N MET A 15 12.75 -4.00 -0.57
CA MET A 15 14.17 -3.98 -0.20
C MET A 15 14.71 -5.38 0.13
N ARG A 16 13.92 -6.23 0.78
CA ARG A 16 14.29 -7.63 1.02
C ARG A 16 14.36 -8.44 -0.28
N ALA A 17 13.43 -8.22 -1.20
CA ALA A 17 13.45 -8.87 -2.51
C ALA A 17 14.71 -8.46 -3.30
N ALA A 18 15.04 -7.16 -3.31
CA ALA A 18 16.26 -6.65 -3.94
C ALA A 18 17.54 -7.20 -3.29
N ALA A 19 17.55 -7.41 -1.97
CA ALA A 19 18.68 -8.03 -1.28
C ALA A 19 18.84 -9.53 -1.60
N ARG A 20 17.75 -10.22 -1.92
CA ARG A 20 17.78 -11.64 -2.33
C ARG A 20 18.23 -11.82 -3.78
N ASP A 21 17.84 -10.91 -4.67
CA ASP A 21 18.24 -10.91 -6.08
C ASP A 21 18.75 -9.52 -6.52
N PRO A 22 20.05 -9.23 -6.32
CA PRO A 22 20.63 -7.93 -6.65
C PRO A 22 20.73 -7.69 -8.16
N LEU A 23 20.84 -8.76 -8.98
CA LEU A 23 20.94 -8.64 -10.42
C LEU A 23 19.60 -8.19 -11.03
N TRP A 24 18.50 -8.79 -10.58
CA TRP A 24 17.15 -8.36 -10.96
C TRP A 24 16.90 -6.89 -10.61
N ALA A 25 17.32 -6.46 -9.42
CA ALA A 25 17.14 -5.08 -8.97
C ALA A 25 17.91 -4.09 -9.85
N PHE A 26 19.16 -4.41 -10.18
CA PHE A 26 20.00 -3.59 -11.05
C PHE A 26 19.45 -3.48 -12.48
N LEU A 27 19.07 -4.61 -13.08
CA LEU A 27 18.45 -4.62 -14.41
C LEU A 27 17.12 -3.87 -14.43
N SER A 28 16.32 -3.98 -13.37
CA SER A 28 15.07 -3.25 -13.22
C SER A 28 15.27 -1.73 -13.16
N LEU A 29 16.38 -1.27 -12.58
CA LEU A 29 16.76 0.14 -12.53
C LEU A 29 17.23 0.63 -13.91
N LEU A 30 18.04 -0.15 -14.63
CA LEU A 30 18.46 0.18 -15.99
C LEU A 30 17.27 0.24 -16.97
N ALA A 31 16.31 -0.66 -16.83
CA ALA A 31 15.10 -0.68 -17.66
C ALA A 31 14.03 0.34 -17.21
N ALA A 32 14.20 0.99 -16.05
CA ALA A 32 13.23 1.94 -15.50
C ALA A 32 12.81 3.05 -16.49
N PRO A 33 13.72 3.78 -17.18
CA PRO A 33 13.32 4.81 -18.13
C PRO A 33 12.42 4.29 -19.26
N PHE A 34 12.65 3.06 -19.73
CA PHE A 34 11.88 2.46 -20.82
C PHE A 34 10.56 1.83 -20.36
N ARG A 35 10.43 1.44 -19.09
CA ARG A 35 9.21 0.85 -18.55
C ARG A 35 8.25 1.88 -17.97
N ILE A 36 8.76 2.91 -17.32
CA ILE A 36 7.95 3.80 -16.47
C ILE A 36 7.40 4.98 -17.29
N TRP A 37 7.90 5.26 -18.50
CA TRP A 37 7.50 6.44 -19.28
C TRP A 37 5.97 6.60 -19.45
N GLN A 38 5.24 5.53 -19.79
CA GLN A 38 3.77 5.59 -19.91
C GLN A 38 3.10 5.93 -18.58
N THR A 39 3.64 5.38 -17.48
CA THR A 39 3.14 5.65 -16.14
C THR A 39 3.42 7.09 -15.73
N LEU A 40 4.62 7.60 -16.04
CA LEU A 40 4.98 9.01 -15.81
C LEU A 40 4.04 9.94 -16.56
N LEU A 41 3.76 9.67 -17.83
CA LEU A 41 2.83 10.49 -18.63
C LEU A 41 1.41 10.48 -18.04
N ARG A 42 0.90 9.32 -17.61
CA ARG A 42 -0.42 9.21 -16.98
C ARG A 42 -0.47 9.97 -15.65
N VAL A 43 0.55 9.81 -14.79
CA VAL A 43 0.64 10.52 -13.51
C VAL A 43 0.70 12.02 -13.75
N LEU A 44 1.57 12.46 -14.66
CA LEU A 44 1.72 13.86 -15.02
C LEU A 44 0.39 14.44 -15.53
N PHE A 45 -0.30 13.73 -16.40
CA PHE A 45 -1.61 14.15 -16.90
C PHE A 45 -2.63 14.34 -15.76
N ILE A 46 -2.73 13.39 -14.84
CA ILE A 46 -3.62 13.49 -13.67
C ILE A 46 -3.25 14.70 -12.81
N LEU A 47 -1.96 14.92 -12.55
CA LEU A 47 -1.50 16.06 -11.75
C LEU A 47 -1.77 17.40 -12.45
N ILE A 48 -1.60 17.47 -13.77
CA ILE A 48 -1.95 18.66 -14.56
C ILE A 48 -3.45 18.94 -14.45
N VAL A 49 -4.29 17.93 -14.62
CA VAL A 49 -5.76 18.08 -14.49
C VAL A 49 -6.12 18.55 -13.09
N ALA A 50 -5.54 17.94 -12.04
CA ALA A 50 -5.79 18.34 -10.66
C ALA A 50 -5.35 19.79 -10.38
N LEU A 51 -4.17 20.19 -10.87
CA LEU A 51 -3.68 21.56 -10.78
C LEU A 51 -4.60 22.53 -11.51
N PHE A 52 -5.09 22.16 -12.69
CA PHE A 52 -5.98 23.01 -13.47
C PHE A 52 -7.35 23.18 -12.80
N VAL A 53 -7.94 22.09 -12.32
CA VAL A 53 -9.26 22.13 -11.67
C VAL A 53 -9.21 22.83 -10.32
N VAL A 54 -8.27 22.45 -9.45
CA VAL A 54 -8.22 22.95 -8.06
C VAL A 54 -7.47 24.28 -8.00
N GLY A 55 -6.29 24.35 -8.62
CA GLY A 55 -5.46 25.55 -8.61
C GLY A 55 -6.04 26.65 -9.50
N PHE A 56 -6.06 26.44 -10.82
CA PHE A 56 -6.54 27.46 -11.75
C PHE A 56 -8.04 27.74 -11.58
N GLY A 57 -8.88 26.70 -11.49
CA GLY A 57 -10.32 26.85 -11.28
C GLY A 57 -10.65 27.55 -9.97
N GLY A 58 -9.96 27.20 -8.88
CA GLY A 58 -10.15 27.88 -7.59
C GLY A 58 -9.69 29.34 -7.62
N ARG A 59 -8.55 29.63 -8.24
CA ARG A 59 -8.03 31.01 -8.34
C ARG A 59 -8.98 31.88 -9.16
N PHE A 60 -9.44 31.37 -10.30
CA PHE A 60 -10.42 32.07 -11.13
C PHE A 60 -11.72 32.39 -10.37
N PHE A 61 -12.21 31.45 -9.55
CA PHE A 61 -13.38 31.68 -8.72
C PHE A 61 -13.13 32.75 -7.64
N LEU A 62 -11.97 32.73 -6.99
CA LEU A 62 -11.60 33.74 -6.00
C LEU A 62 -11.46 35.14 -6.60
N GLU A 63 -10.92 35.26 -7.82
CA GLU A 63 -10.84 36.53 -8.54
C GLU A 63 -12.22 37.11 -8.83
N GLN A 64 -13.18 36.27 -9.25
CA GLN A 64 -14.56 36.71 -9.47
C GLN A 64 -15.24 37.21 -8.20
N MET A 65 -14.85 36.68 -7.04
CA MET A 65 -15.33 37.16 -5.73
C MET A 65 -14.62 38.45 -5.26
N GLY A 66 -13.68 38.99 -6.05
CA GLY A 66 -12.94 40.21 -5.73
C GLY A 66 -11.72 39.98 -4.84
N PHE A 67 -11.32 38.73 -4.58
CA PHE A 67 -10.09 38.44 -3.88
C PHE A 67 -8.92 38.48 -4.85
N GLY A 68 -7.90 39.30 -4.55
CA GLY A 68 -6.70 39.41 -5.37
C GLY A 68 -5.59 38.43 -4.96
N PRO A 69 -4.57 38.25 -5.82
CA PRO A 69 -3.34 37.54 -5.47
C PRO A 69 -2.70 38.11 -4.20
N GLY A 70 -2.28 37.24 -3.28
CA GLY A 70 -1.70 37.62 -1.99
C GLY A 70 -2.71 37.78 -0.84
N SER A 71 -4.01 37.67 -1.12
CA SER A 71 -5.03 37.58 -0.08
C SER A 71 -4.98 36.24 0.66
N ILE A 72 -5.47 36.21 1.91
CA ILE A 72 -5.53 34.99 2.73
C ILE A 72 -6.28 33.84 2.00
N PRO A 73 -7.43 34.07 1.32
CA PRO A 73 -8.11 33.01 0.57
C PRO A 73 -7.26 32.42 -0.56
N PHE A 74 -6.47 33.25 -1.26
CA PHE A 74 -5.55 32.80 -2.30
C PHE A 74 -4.44 31.90 -1.75
N ILE A 75 -3.82 32.30 -0.65
CA ILE A 75 -2.77 31.52 0.01
C ILE A 75 -3.34 30.19 0.54
N ALA A 76 -4.54 30.23 1.12
CA ALA A 76 -5.22 29.03 1.61
C ALA A 76 -5.51 28.05 0.46
N LEU A 77 -6.01 28.55 -0.68
CA LEU A 77 -6.24 27.74 -1.86
C LEU A 77 -4.95 27.11 -2.40
N ASP A 78 -3.87 27.87 -2.47
CA ASP A 78 -2.58 27.38 -2.95
C ASP A 78 -2.04 26.27 -2.03
N LEU A 79 -2.17 26.44 -0.71
CA LEU A 79 -1.80 25.43 0.27
C LEU A 79 -2.64 24.16 0.15
N VAL A 80 -3.97 24.31 -0.02
CA VAL A 80 -4.88 23.18 -0.27
C VAL A 80 -4.51 22.46 -1.56
N THR A 81 -4.23 23.21 -2.63
CA THR A 81 -3.83 22.65 -3.93
C THR A 81 -2.54 21.86 -3.79
N MET A 82 -1.54 22.39 -3.08
CA MET A 82 -0.31 21.67 -2.78
C MET A 82 -0.57 20.38 -2.01
N LEU A 83 -1.42 20.42 -0.98
CA LEU A 83 -1.74 19.25 -0.17
C LEU A 83 -2.47 18.17 -1.00
N VAL A 84 -3.41 18.59 -1.86
CA VAL A 84 -4.12 17.69 -2.78
C VAL A 84 -3.14 17.03 -3.75
N LEU A 85 -2.25 17.80 -4.39
CA LEU A 85 -1.25 17.26 -5.30
C LEU A 85 -0.28 16.30 -4.59
N ALA A 86 0.15 16.64 -3.37
CA ALA A 86 0.99 15.78 -2.55
C ALA A 86 0.28 14.46 -2.20
N ALA A 87 -1.00 14.53 -1.81
CA ALA A 87 -1.80 13.35 -1.50
C ALA A 87 -2.03 12.44 -2.73
N ILE A 88 -2.33 13.03 -3.89
CA ILE A 88 -2.49 12.31 -5.15
C ILE A 88 -1.16 11.65 -5.54
N THR A 89 -0.07 12.39 -5.52
CA THR A 89 1.27 11.89 -5.85
C THR A 89 1.66 10.74 -4.93
N PHE A 90 1.49 10.92 -3.60
CA PHE A 90 1.76 9.89 -2.62
C PHE A 90 0.94 8.62 -2.92
N ARG A 91 -0.35 8.76 -3.24
CA ARG A 91 -1.21 7.64 -3.57
C ARG A 91 -0.78 6.93 -4.86
N LEU A 92 -0.46 7.68 -5.92
CA LEU A 92 -0.06 7.12 -7.21
C LEU A 92 1.29 6.42 -7.13
N VAL A 93 2.23 6.90 -6.31
CA VAL A 93 3.54 6.27 -6.11
C VAL A 93 3.44 5.04 -5.20
N THR A 94 2.65 5.10 -4.14
CA THR A 94 2.57 4.01 -3.16
C THR A 94 1.67 2.86 -3.60
N ASN A 95 0.66 3.10 -4.43
CA ASN A 95 -0.26 2.03 -4.86
C ASN A 95 0.44 0.89 -5.62
N PRO A 96 1.26 1.14 -6.67
CA PRO A 96 1.98 0.07 -7.35
C PRO A 96 2.90 -0.70 -6.41
N LEU A 97 3.58 -0.01 -5.49
CA LEU A 97 4.44 -0.62 -4.49
C LEU A 97 3.64 -1.56 -3.57
N ILE A 98 2.49 -1.12 -3.07
CA ILE A 98 1.61 -1.93 -2.22
C ILE A 98 1.06 -3.14 -2.99
N ILE A 99 0.67 -2.97 -4.24
CA ILE A 99 0.13 -4.07 -5.06
C ILE A 99 1.20 -5.14 -5.30
N HIS A 100 2.45 -4.75 -5.58
CA HIS A 100 3.52 -5.70 -5.91
C HIS A 100 4.23 -6.30 -4.70
N PHE A 101 4.35 -5.56 -3.59
CA PHE A 101 5.15 -5.97 -2.43
C PHE A 101 4.39 -5.97 -1.10
N GLY A 102 3.10 -5.59 -1.11
CA GLY A 102 2.29 -5.47 0.10
C GLY A 102 1.95 -6.81 0.74
N ASP A 103 1.84 -7.88 -0.04
CA ASP A 103 1.49 -9.22 0.45
C ASP A 103 2.35 -10.31 -0.20
N MET A 104 3.66 -10.33 0.13
CA MET A 104 4.56 -11.42 -0.33
C MET A 104 4.30 -12.75 0.40
N ASP A 105 3.49 -12.76 1.46
CA ASP A 105 3.11 -13.97 2.18
C ASP A 105 1.81 -14.58 1.60
N GLY A 106 1.18 -13.92 0.62
CA GLY A 106 -0.13 -14.26 0.06
C GLY A 106 -0.12 -15.20 -1.15
N GLU A 107 1.00 -15.82 -1.51
CA GLU A 107 1.03 -16.91 -2.52
C GLU A 107 0.44 -18.23 -1.97
N THR A 108 -0.64 -18.12 -1.21
CA THR A 108 -1.48 -19.25 -0.81
C THR A 108 -2.75 -19.19 -1.65
N HIS A 109 -3.11 -20.31 -2.28
CA HIS A 109 -4.17 -20.42 -3.28
C HIS A 109 -5.41 -19.53 -3.02
N GLY A 110 -5.66 -18.57 -3.93
CA GLY A 110 -6.90 -17.78 -3.96
C GLY A 110 -7.04 -16.77 -2.81
N SER A 111 -8.13 -16.85 -2.05
CA SER A 111 -8.42 -15.98 -0.91
C SER A 111 -7.77 -16.45 0.40
N ALA A 112 -7.03 -17.56 0.37
CA ALA A 112 -6.31 -18.05 1.53
C ALA A 112 -5.20 -17.06 1.87
N ARG A 113 -5.08 -16.73 3.16
CA ARG A 113 -3.94 -16.00 3.73
C ARG A 113 -3.46 -16.74 4.97
N PHE A 114 -2.20 -16.52 5.35
CA PHE A 114 -1.74 -17.00 6.64
C PHE A 114 -2.56 -16.41 7.80
N ALA A 115 -2.84 -17.25 8.79
CA ALA A 115 -3.52 -16.85 10.01
C ALA A 115 -2.65 -15.84 10.79
N THR A 116 -3.28 -14.79 11.29
CA THR A 116 -2.63 -13.78 12.14
C THR A 116 -2.28 -14.37 13.49
N ASN A 117 -1.33 -13.76 14.20
CA ASN A 117 -0.98 -14.20 15.57
C ASN A 117 -2.19 -14.25 16.51
N LYS A 118 -3.21 -13.41 16.30
CA LYS A 118 -4.44 -13.43 17.09
C LYS A 118 -5.31 -14.65 16.78
N GLU A 119 -5.39 -15.05 15.50
CA GLU A 119 -6.13 -16.24 15.05
C GLU A 119 -5.40 -17.54 15.46
N VAL A 120 -4.07 -17.51 15.54
CA VAL A 120 -3.23 -18.65 15.97
C VAL A 120 -3.17 -18.79 17.51
N ALA A 121 -3.33 -17.69 18.25
CA ALA A 121 -3.26 -17.68 19.71
C ALA A 121 -4.20 -18.68 20.42
N PRO A 122 -5.49 -18.83 20.06
CA PRO A 122 -6.35 -19.84 20.70
C PRO A 122 -5.86 -21.27 20.39
N LEU A 123 -5.45 -21.54 19.14
CA LEU A 123 -5.00 -22.85 18.69
C LEU A 123 -3.71 -23.34 19.39
N THR A 124 -2.87 -22.41 19.86
CA THR A 124 -1.62 -22.72 20.59
C THR A 124 -1.81 -22.81 22.12
N ARG A 125 -2.99 -22.43 22.64
CA ARG A 125 -3.32 -22.48 24.07
C ARG A 125 -4.21 -23.66 24.43
N ALA A 126 -4.88 -24.26 23.46
CA ALA A 126 -5.68 -25.46 23.68
C ALA A 126 -4.75 -26.62 24.07
N ASP A 127 -4.96 -27.19 25.26
CA ASP A 127 -4.27 -28.40 25.73
C ASP A 127 -4.94 -29.68 25.20
N THR A 128 -6.22 -29.57 24.82
CA THR A 128 -7.07 -30.64 24.28
C THR A 128 -7.42 -30.38 22.81
N GLY A 129 -8.09 -31.33 22.15
CA GLY A 129 -8.52 -31.17 20.74
C GLY A 129 -7.58 -31.79 19.71
N LEU A 130 -8.04 -31.81 18.46
CA LEU A 130 -7.35 -32.47 17.34
C LEU A 130 -6.07 -31.72 17.00
N LEU A 131 -4.94 -32.44 16.95
CA LEU A 131 -3.67 -31.86 16.53
C LEU A 131 -3.71 -31.59 15.02
N ILE A 132 -3.78 -30.31 14.65
CA ILE A 132 -3.83 -29.87 13.25
C ILE A 132 -2.46 -29.40 12.73
N GLY A 133 -1.46 -29.23 13.61
CA GLY A 133 -0.11 -28.87 13.20
C GLY A 133 0.74 -28.27 14.31
N ARG A 134 1.70 -27.42 13.93
CA ARG A 134 2.55 -26.64 14.84
C ARG A 134 2.66 -25.21 14.36
N ASP A 135 2.71 -24.28 15.32
CA ASP A 135 2.94 -22.87 15.01
C ASP A 135 4.35 -22.71 14.42
N PRO A 136 4.51 -22.17 13.19
CA PRO A 136 5.83 -21.98 12.58
C PRO A 136 6.75 -21.09 13.41
N LYS A 137 6.19 -20.17 14.23
CA LYS A 137 6.94 -19.21 15.05
C LYS A 137 7.28 -19.79 16.42
N SER A 138 6.29 -20.18 17.21
CA SER A 138 6.51 -20.65 18.59
C SER A 138 6.82 -22.15 18.70
N LYS A 139 6.68 -22.91 17.60
CA LYS A 139 6.82 -24.38 17.52
C LYS A 139 5.85 -25.17 18.42
N ARG A 140 4.93 -24.48 19.09
CA ARG A 140 3.90 -25.10 19.93
C ARG A 140 2.91 -25.89 19.07
N PRO A 141 2.33 -26.99 19.59
CA PRO A 141 1.25 -27.70 18.93
C PRO A 141 0.07 -26.77 18.65
N LEU A 142 -0.54 -26.90 17.48
CA LEU A 142 -1.81 -26.26 17.12
C LEU A 142 -2.92 -27.29 17.26
N ARG A 143 -3.89 -27.01 18.12
CA ARG A 143 -5.02 -27.89 18.37
C ARG A 143 -6.34 -27.21 18.02
N HIS A 144 -7.24 -27.98 17.42
CA HIS A 144 -8.58 -27.56 17.07
C HIS A 144 -9.58 -28.20 18.04
N ASP A 145 -10.33 -27.36 18.76
CA ASP A 145 -11.31 -27.78 19.77
C ASP A 145 -12.70 -28.12 19.19
N GLY A 146 -12.90 -27.99 17.87
CA GLY A 146 -14.17 -28.33 17.21
C GLY A 146 -14.39 -29.84 17.07
N PRO A 147 -15.63 -30.29 16.78
CA PRO A 147 -15.95 -31.70 16.59
C PRO A 147 -15.12 -32.29 15.44
N ALA A 148 -14.11 -33.06 15.81
CA ALA A 148 -13.21 -33.74 14.88
C ALA A 148 -13.89 -34.99 14.34
N HIS A 149 -14.85 -34.83 13.44
CA HIS A 149 -15.35 -35.96 12.66
C HIS A 149 -14.34 -36.29 11.55
N LEU A 150 -13.23 -36.91 11.92
CA LEU A 150 -12.51 -37.77 10.99
C LEU A 150 -13.21 -39.13 11.06
N LEU A 151 -14.30 -39.26 10.30
CA LEU A 151 -14.83 -40.57 9.95
C LEU A 151 -13.75 -41.29 9.13
N THR A 152 -13.31 -42.43 9.64
CA THR A 152 -12.47 -43.41 8.94
C THR A 152 -13.22 -44.04 7.77
#